data_AF-A0A4U7CAZ3-F1
#
_entry.id   AF-A0A4U7CAZ3-F1
#
_cell.length_a   1.000
_cell.length_b   1.000
_cell.length_c   1.000
_cell.angle_alpha   90.00
_cell.angle_beta   90.00
_cell.angle_gamma   90.00
#
_symmetry.space_group_name_H-M   'P 1'
#
loop_
_entity.id
_entity.type
_entity.pdbx_description
1 polymer ?
#
loop_
_entity_poly.entity_id
_entity_poly.type
_entity_poly.pdbx_seq_one_letter_code
_entity_poly.pdbx_strand_id
1 'polypeptide(L)'
;MTSEEEFKSYVEWRLNEKGLFERGFIQSLQGSFTQLSVEPRSESAYLASFASLAGGWNTDVGRTLIDEIGVQCIDDLNTVELTPLTDSAEYHPHRHMNYQDVDSAVGSLDSLSYDGTAISSISEFIERMYEKKQLEGSSAAFDEAMSGLQRLDSFGRIAAFDYLEVLIRAHNHDWMTPDQLRLSHIKTSKPKQMFEKIYDTSVDDAAAQQHLDNLQRWAQLEQGMSRTEAVFDIESCLCTFESDLDDGWSRSDCV
;
A
#
# COMPACT_ATOMS: atom_id res chain seq x y z
N MET A 1 -18.87 7.77 -20.57
CA MET A 1 -17.53 8.24 -20.94
C MET A 1 -16.99 8.86 -19.68
N THR A 2 -15.95 8.26 -19.10
CA THR A 2 -15.38 8.67 -17.80
C THR A 2 -14.54 9.92 -18.01
N SER A 3 -14.77 11.00 -17.26
CA SER A 3 -14.00 12.25 -17.35
C SER A 3 -13.17 12.55 -16.10
N GLU A 4 -12.19 13.47 -16.22
CA GLU A 4 -11.43 13.98 -15.07
C GLU A 4 -12.34 14.62 -14.01
N GLU A 5 -13.37 15.34 -14.43
CA GLU A 5 -14.35 15.95 -13.52
C GLU A 5 -15.11 14.89 -12.73
N GLU A 6 -15.54 13.80 -13.38
CA GLU A 6 -16.18 12.69 -12.67
C GLU A 6 -15.25 12.01 -11.69
N PHE A 7 -13.99 11.81 -12.07
CA PHE A 7 -13.00 11.23 -11.17
C PHE A 7 -12.75 12.12 -9.94
N LYS A 8 -12.65 13.44 -10.13
CA LYS A 8 -12.52 14.39 -9.02
C LYS A 8 -13.71 14.34 -8.08
N SER A 9 -14.94 14.33 -8.61
CA SER A 9 -16.14 14.17 -7.78
C SER A 9 -16.17 12.83 -7.04
N TYR A 10 -15.66 11.75 -7.65
CA TYR A 10 -15.52 10.47 -6.97
C TYR A 10 -14.49 10.52 -5.83
N VAL A 11 -13.34 11.16 -6.03
CA VAL A 11 -12.35 11.38 -4.95
C VAL A 11 -12.98 12.16 -3.80
N GLU A 12 -13.69 13.26 -4.08
CA GLU A 12 -14.40 14.05 -3.06
C GLU A 12 -15.43 13.21 -2.30
N TRP A 13 -16.23 12.42 -3.01
CA TRP A 13 -17.22 11.52 -2.40
C TRP A 13 -16.59 10.46 -1.50
N ARG A 14 -15.50 9.82 -1.93
CA ARG A 14 -14.77 8.82 -1.12
C ARG A 14 -14.22 9.44 0.15
N LEU A 15 -13.72 10.67 0.09
CA LEU A 15 -13.21 11.40 1.25
C LEU A 15 -14.33 11.74 2.25
N ASN A 16 -15.52 12.07 1.78
CA ASN A 16 -16.62 12.55 2.62
C ASN A 16 -17.56 11.45 3.14
N GLU A 17 -17.92 10.45 2.33
CA GLU A 17 -19.09 9.61 2.61
C GLU A 17 -18.79 8.12 2.84
N LYS A 18 -17.74 7.57 2.22
CA LYS A 18 -17.44 6.14 2.32
C LYS A 18 -16.16 5.81 3.08
N GLY A 19 -15.25 6.77 3.18
CA GLY A 19 -13.89 6.49 3.62
C GLY A 19 -13.18 5.54 2.65
N LEU A 20 -11.86 5.70 2.53
CA LEU A 20 -11.05 4.69 1.86
C LEU A 20 -10.93 3.46 2.77
N PHE A 21 -11.15 2.27 2.22
CA PHE A 21 -11.03 1.00 2.94
C PHE A 21 -9.66 0.90 3.62
N GLU A 22 -8.62 1.34 2.91
CA GLU A 22 -7.22 1.41 3.32
C GLU A 22 -7.07 2.22 4.62
N ARG A 23 -7.79 3.34 4.76
CA ARG A 23 -7.79 4.15 5.99
C ARG A 23 -8.40 3.38 7.16
N GLY A 24 -9.49 2.65 6.93
CA GLY A 24 -10.11 1.79 7.94
C GLY A 24 -9.19 0.63 8.35
N PHE A 25 -8.54 -0.01 7.37
CA PHE A 25 -7.54 -1.05 7.63
C PHE A 25 -6.37 -0.53 8.46
N ILE A 26 -5.80 0.62 8.11
CA ILE A 26 -4.69 1.25 8.85
C ILE A 26 -5.09 1.52 10.31
N GLN A 27 -6.32 2.01 10.55
CA GLN A 27 -6.83 2.24 11.91
C GLN A 27 -6.97 0.91 12.69
N SER A 28 -7.53 -0.11 12.05
CA SER A 28 -7.65 -1.45 12.63
C SER A 28 -6.28 -2.04 12.99
N LEU A 29 -5.29 -1.86 12.12
CA LEU A 29 -3.92 -2.32 12.33
C LEU A 29 -3.22 -1.59 13.48
N GLN A 30 -3.36 -0.26 13.58
CA GLN A 30 -2.88 0.50 14.74
C GLN A 30 -3.56 0.07 16.05
N GLY A 31 -4.85 -0.26 15.97
CA GLY A 31 -5.61 -0.85 17.06
C GLY A 31 -5.06 -2.22 17.47
N SER A 32 -4.69 -3.08 16.51
CA SER A 32 -4.13 -4.40 16.79
C SER A 32 -2.76 -4.30 17.46
N PHE A 33 -1.87 -3.40 17.02
CA PHE A 33 -0.58 -3.17 17.71
C PHE A 33 -0.76 -2.80 19.19
N THR A 34 -1.77 -1.97 19.48
CA THR A 34 -2.11 -1.60 20.85
C THR A 34 -2.60 -2.81 21.66
N GLN A 35 -3.45 -3.66 21.08
CA GLN A 35 -3.96 -4.86 21.75
C GLN A 35 -2.86 -5.89 22.01
N LEU A 36 -1.95 -6.07 21.04
CA LEU A 36 -0.80 -6.96 21.12
C LEU A 36 0.32 -6.41 22.02
N SER A 37 0.23 -5.15 22.46
CA SER A 37 1.29 -4.43 23.19
C SER A 37 2.62 -4.41 22.42
N VAL A 38 2.56 -4.29 21.09
CA VAL A 38 3.71 -4.23 20.20
C VAL A 38 3.97 -2.77 19.81
N GLU A 39 5.23 -2.34 19.86
CA GLU A 39 5.59 -0.99 19.41
C GLU A 39 5.41 -0.88 17.89
N PRO A 40 4.74 0.17 17.37
CA PRO A 40 4.52 0.32 15.93
C PRO A 40 5.80 0.29 15.09
N ARG A 41 6.96 0.67 15.62
CA ARG A 41 8.23 0.65 14.87
C ARG A 41 9.14 -0.54 15.18
N SER A 42 8.59 -1.56 15.83
CA SER A 42 9.29 -2.83 16.06
C SER A 42 9.21 -3.74 14.83
N GLU A 43 10.15 -4.68 14.75
CA GLU A 43 10.16 -5.68 13.69
C GLU A 43 8.88 -6.53 13.67
N SER A 44 8.39 -6.93 14.84
CA SER A 44 7.16 -7.69 15.00
C SER A 44 5.93 -6.93 14.47
N ALA A 45 5.86 -5.60 14.67
CA ALA A 45 4.80 -4.79 14.07
C ALA A 45 4.88 -4.79 12.54
N TYR A 46 6.09 -4.62 11.96
CA TYR A 46 6.25 -4.66 10.51
C TYR A 46 5.83 -6.02 9.96
N LEU A 47 6.25 -7.12 10.58
CA LEU A 47 5.85 -8.47 10.19
C LEU A 47 4.34 -8.67 10.28
N ALA A 48 3.71 -8.26 11.38
CA ALA A 48 2.26 -8.34 11.55
C ALA A 48 1.51 -7.55 10.47
N SER A 49 1.99 -6.36 10.12
CA SER A 49 1.39 -5.53 9.08
C SER A 49 1.52 -6.13 7.68
N PHE A 50 2.70 -6.71 7.38
CA PHE A 50 2.94 -7.39 6.13
C PHE A 50 2.04 -8.61 5.98
N ALA A 51 1.95 -9.44 7.03
CA ALA A 51 1.08 -10.61 7.06
C ALA A 51 -0.40 -10.23 6.94
N SER A 52 -0.83 -9.15 7.61
CA SER A 52 -2.20 -8.64 7.51
C SER A 52 -2.55 -8.23 6.08
N LEU A 53 -1.61 -7.56 5.40
CA LEU A 53 -1.78 -7.14 4.02
C LEU A 53 -1.77 -8.35 3.06
N ALA A 54 -0.78 -9.24 3.19
CA ALA A 54 -0.64 -10.46 2.39
C ALA A 54 -1.86 -11.38 2.54
N GLY A 55 -2.41 -11.47 3.75
CA GLY A 55 -3.63 -12.21 4.10
C GLY A 55 -4.94 -11.56 3.65
N GLY A 56 -4.88 -10.62 2.70
CA GLY A 56 -6.05 -9.99 2.10
C GLY A 56 -6.58 -8.80 2.88
N TRP A 57 -5.69 -7.99 3.46
CA TRP A 57 -6.04 -6.85 4.30
C TRP A 57 -6.82 -7.23 5.58
N ASN A 58 -6.51 -8.40 6.13
CA ASN A 58 -7.11 -8.90 7.37
C ASN A 58 -6.13 -8.77 8.54
N THR A 59 -6.44 -7.91 9.51
CA THR A 59 -5.59 -7.70 10.69
C THR A 59 -5.45 -8.93 11.57
N ASP A 60 -6.40 -9.87 11.52
CA ASP A 60 -6.33 -11.09 12.32
C ASP A 60 -5.17 -11.99 11.88
N VAL A 61 -4.79 -11.97 10.60
CA VAL A 61 -3.61 -12.70 10.11
C VAL A 61 -2.33 -12.20 10.78
N GLY A 62 -2.17 -10.88 10.91
CA GLY A 62 -1.05 -10.30 11.65
C GLY A 62 -1.07 -10.65 13.13
N ARG A 63 -2.26 -10.75 13.75
CA ARG A 63 -2.40 -11.18 15.15
C ARG A 63 -2.02 -12.64 15.32
N THR A 64 -2.50 -13.52 14.45
CA THR A 64 -2.15 -14.95 14.43
C THR A 64 -0.64 -15.14 14.34
N LEU A 65 0.05 -14.37 13.48
CA LEU A 65 1.51 -14.42 13.36
C LEU A 65 2.23 -14.13 14.68
N ILE A 66 1.76 -13.14 15.46
CA ILE A 66 2.43 -12.70 16.68
C ILE A 66 1.97 -13.48 17.92
N ASP A 67 0.67 -13.63 18.13
CA ASP A 67 0.10 -14.20 19.36
C ASP A 67 0.07 -15.74 19.35
N GLU A 68 -0.21 -16.36 18.19
CA GLU A 68 -0.39 -17.81 18.10
C GLU A 68 0.88 -18.50 17.63
N ILE A 69 1.51 -17.99 16.57
CA ILE A 69 2.75 -18.56 16.01
C ILE A 69 3.98 -18.09 16.81
N GLY A 70 3.95 -16.86 17.34
CA GLY A 70 5.03 -16.33 18.18
C GLY A 70 6.22 -15.74 17.41
N VAL A 71 6.04 -15.37 16.14
CA VAL A 71 7.10 -14.74 15.33
C VAL A 71 7.40 -13.34 15.85
N GLN A 72 8.68 -13.02 16.05
CA GLN A 72 9.13 -11.70 16.50
C GLN A 72 10.06 -11.03 15.50
N CYS A 73 10.84 -11.80 14.72
CA CYS A 73 11.75 -11.30 13.69
C CYS A 73 11.73 -12.17 12.41
N ILE A 74 12.39 -11.69 11.34
CA ILE A 74 12.49 -12.44 10.07
C ILE A 74 13.12 -13.82 10.27
N ASP A 75 14.12 -13.95 11.16
CA ASP A 75 14.81 -15.22 11.39
C ASP A 75 13.86 -16.33 11.89
N ASP A 76 12.81 -15.96 12.65
CA ASP A 76 11.85 -16.92 13.17
C ASP A 76 11.05 -17.60 12.05
N LEU A 77 10.82 -16.91 10.92
CA LEU A 77 10.03 -17.39 9.79
C LEU A 77 10.58 -18.70 9.19
N ASN A 78 11.88 -18.93 9.31
CA ASN A 78 12.55 -20.14 8.84
C ASN A 78 12.38 -21.35 9.78
N THR A 79 11.81 -21.14 10.97
CA THR A 79 11.75 -22.14 12.05
C THR A 79 10.34 -22.48 12.51
N VAL A 80 9.33 -21.74 12.02
CA VAL A 80 7.93 -21.89 12.40
C VAL A 80 7.06 -22.40 11.25
N GLU A 81 5.92 -22.99 11.59
CA GLU A 81 4.88 -23.37 10.62
C GLU A 81 3.93 -22.18 10.39
N LEU A 82 3.86 -21.69 9.16
CA LEU A 82 3.06 -20.51 8.80
C LEU A 82 1.63 -20.86 8.32
N THR A 83 1.30 -22.14 8.21
CA THR A 83 -0.02 -22.61 7.76
C THR A 83 -1.22 -22.02 8.52
N PRO A 84 -1.16 -21.72 9.84
CA PRO A 84 -2.25 -21.06 10.55
C PRO A 84 -2.62 -19.66 9.98
N LEU A 85 -1.71 -19.00 9.26
CA LEU A 85 -2.02 -17.73 8.59
C LEU A 85 -3.07 -17.90 7.49
N THR A 86 -3.01 -19.02 6.76
CA THR A 86 -3.93 -19.33 5.65
C THR A 86 -5.35 -19.52 6.17
N ASP A 87 -5.52 -20.06 7.37
CA ASP A 87 -6.83 -20.25 8.00
C ASP A 87 -7.48 -18.91 8.42
N SER A 88 -6.65 -17.88 8.62
CA SER A 88 -7.09 -16.53 9.02
C SER A 88 -7.24 -15.58 7.81
N ALA A 89 -6.75 -15.95 6.63
CA ALA A 89 -6.73 -15.09 5.46
C ALA A 89 -8.11 -15.01 4.78
N GLU A 90 -8.47 -13.82 4.30
CA GLU A 90 -9.76 -13.58 3.65
C GLU A 90 -9.59 -12.98 2.26
N TYR A 91 -10.46 -13.37 1.32
CA TYR A 91 -10.45 -12.78 -0.01
C TYR A 91 -11.03 -11.37 0.01
N HIS A 92 -10.28 -10.40 -0.53
CA HIS A 92 -10.78 -9.05 -0.79
C HIS A 92 -10.92 -8.77 -2.30
N PRO A 93 -12.15 -8.57 -2.82
CA PRO A 93 -12.42 -8.53 -4.26
C PRO A 93 -11.74 -7.40 -5.03
N HIS A 94 -11.39 -6.31 -4.34
CA HIS A 94 -10.88 -5.11 -4.99
C HIS A 94 -9.35 -5.03 -5.06
N ARG A 95 -8.60 -5.90 -4.35
CA ARG A 95 -7.13 -5.79 -4.23
C ARG A 95 -6.30 -7.02 -4.63
N HIS A 96 -6.92 -8.12 -5.11
CA HIS A 96 -6.23 -9.30 -5.69
C HIS A 96 -4.94 -9.72 -4.92
N MET A 97 -5.07 -9.96 -3.62
CA MET A 97 -3.92 -10.28 -2.76
C MET A 97 -3.70 -11.78 -2.61
N ASN A 98 -2.54 -12.16 -2.06
CA ASN A 98 -2.08 -13.53 -1.83
C ASN A 98 -2.79 -14.25 -0.69
N TYR A 99 -4.08 -14.01 -0.46
CA TYR A 99 -4.79 -14.65 0.65
C TYR A 99 -4.71 -16.20 0.57
N GLN A 100 -4.55 -16.75 -0.63
CA GLN A 100 -4.37 -18.19 -0.87
C GLN A 100 -2.95 -18.68 -0.60
N ASP A 101 -1.96 -17.79 -0.62
CA ASP A 101 -0.52 -18.08 -0.54
C ASP A 101 0.16 -17.19 0.52
N VAL A 102 -0.56 -16.87 1.60
CA VAL A 102 -0.11 -15.90 2.61
C VAL A 102 1.12 -16.39 3.36
N ASP A 103 1.21 -17.69 3.62
CA ASP A 103 2.35 -18.36 4.22
C ASP A 103 3.60 -18.21 3.35
N SER A 104 3.46 -18.40 2.04
CA SER A 104 4.52 -18.24 1.04
C SER A 104 4.95 -16.78 0.91
N ALA A 105 3.99 -15.85 0.92
CA ALA A 105 4.28 -14.43 0.90
C ALA A 105 5.04 -13.98 2.15
N VAL A 106 4.57 -14.36 3.34
CA VAL A 106 5.24 -14.04 4.61
C VAL A 106 6.61 -14.70 4.68
N GLY A 107 6.72 -15.98 4.32
CA GLY A 107 7.98 -16.72 4.30
C GLY A 107 9.03 -16.10 3.38
N SER A 108 8.62 -15.50 2.25
CA SER A 108 9.54 -14.86 1.31
C SER A 108 10.29 -13.63 1.86
N LEU A 109 9.87 -13.07 3.00
CA LEU A 109 10.55 -11.93 3.62
C LEU A 109 12.01 -12.22 4.00
N ASP A 110 12.39 -13.49 4.17
CA ASP A 110 13.78 -13.92 4.38
C ASP A 110 14.71 -13.56 3.19
N SER A 111 14.12 -13.38 2.00
CA SER A 111 14.82 -13.01 0.76
C SER A 111 14.87 -11.50 0.53
N LEU A 112 14.31 -10.71 1.45
CA LEU A 112 14.32 -9.24 1.34
C LEU A 112 15.78 -8.75 1.23
N SER A 113 16.00 -7.78 0.35
CA SER A 113 17.34 -7.30 0.05
C SER A 113 17.35 -5.82 -0.29
N TYR A 114 18.50 -5.20 -0.05
CA TYR A 114 18.84 -3.84 -0.42
C TYR A 114 20.04 -3.85 -1.35
N ASP A 115 19.90 -3.30 -2.56
CA ASP A 115 20.96 -3.32 -3.59
C ASP A 115 21.59 -4.72 -3.81
N GLY A 116 20.74 -5.76 -3.76
CA GLY A 116 21.15 -7.16 -3.93
C GLY A 116 21.88 -7.77 -2.72
N THR A 117 22.02 -7.01 -1.63
CA THR A 117 22.53 -7.51 -0.34
C THR A 117 21.35 -7.94 0.52
N ALA A 118 21.36 -9.19 0.99
CA ALA A 118 20.36 -9.68 1.93
C ALA A 118 20.39 -8.84 3.21
N ILE A 119 19.21 -8.54 3.74
CA ILE A 119 19.08 -7.83 5.02
C ILE A 119 18.73 -8.80 6.13
N SER A 120 19.01 -8.41 7.36
CA SER A 120 18.75 -9.22 8.56
C SER A 120 17.39 -8.95 9.22
N SER A 121 16.74 -7.83 8.91
CA SER A 121 15.45 -7.44 9.50
C SER A 121 14.74 -6.39 8.65
N ILE A 122 13.41 -6.26 8.79
CA ILE A 122 12.67 -5.14 8.17
C ILE A 122 13.13 -3.80 8.77
N SER A 123 13.54 -3.76 10.03
CA SER A 123 14.11 -2.57 10.66
C SER A 123 15.37 -2.10 9.92
N GLU A 124 16.29 -3.02 9.58
CA GLU A 124 17.46 -2.70 8.75
C GLU A 124 17.02 -2.14 7.38
N PHE A 125 16.03 -2.76 6.74
CA PHE A 125 15.49 -2.26 5.46
C PHE A 125 15.10 -0.78 5.53
N ILE A 126 14.32 -0.43 6.55
CA ILE A 126 13.79 0.92 6.76
C ILE A 126 14.93 1.89 7.09
N GLU A 127 15.93 1.47 7.87
CA GLU A 127 17.13 2.26 8.14
C GLU A 127 17.89 2.58 6.85
N ARG A 128 18.10 1.59 5.96
CA ARG A 128 18.72 1.83 4.64
C ARG A 128 17.90 2.80 3.79
N MET A 129 16.57 2.71 3.83
CA MET A 129 15.71 3.66 3.13
C MET A 129 15.84 5.07 3.70
N TYR A 130 15.98 5.19 5.02
CA TYR A 130 16.20 6.49 5.66
C TYR A 130 17.55 7.10 5.24
N GLU A 131 18.61 6.30 5.20
CA GLU A 131 19.93 6.71 4.68
C GLU A 131 19.84 7.17 3.22
N LYS A 132 19.20 6.37 2.36
CA LYS A 132 18.99 6.72 0.94
C LYS A 132 18.20 8.01 0.80
N LYS A 133 17.18 8.24 1.65
CA LYS A 133 16.41 9.48 1.69
C LYS A 133 17.27 10.69 2.06
N GLN A 134 18.27 10.55 2.93
CA GLN A 134 19.19 11.65 3.25
C GLN A 134 20.14 11.98 2.09
N LEU A 135 20.50 10.99 1.28
CA LEU A 135 21.45 11.14 0.17
C LEU A 135 20.78 11.58 -1.14
N GLU A 136 19.62 11.01 -1.45
CA GLU A 136 18.98 11.09 -2.78
C GLU A 136 17.52 11.60 -2.73
N GLY A 137 16.95 11.78 -1.52
CA GLY A 137 15.58 12.29 -1.32
C GLY A 137 14.51 11.20 -1.15
N SER A 138 13.32 11.60 -0.70
CA SER A 138 12.23 10.66 -0.34
C SER A 138 11.78 9.82 -1.54
N SER A 139 11.71 10.42 -2.73
CA SER A 139 11.29 9.71 -3.94
C SER A 139 12.25 8.56 -4.30
N ALA A 140 13.57 8.73 -4.12
CA ALA A 140 14.55 7.69 -4.41
C ALA A 140 14.50 6.55 -3.38
N ALA A 141 14.27 6.88 -2.10
CA ALA A 141 14.05 5.88 -1.06
C ALA A 141 12.76 5.07 -1.31
N PHE A 142 11.67 5.73 -1.67
CA PHE A 142 10.41 5.05 -1.98
C PHE A 142 10.57 4.09 -3.17
N ASP A 143 11.16 4.56 -4.28
CA ASP A 143 11.34 3.74 -5.48
C ASP A 143 12.27 2.53 -5.24
N GLU A 144 13.28 2.67 -4.39
CA GLU A 144 14.15 1.57 -3.96
C GLU A 144 13.40 0.58 -3.06
N ALA A 145 12.65 1.08 -2.07
CA ALA A 145 11.88 0.23 -1.16
C ALA A 145 10.89 -0.63 -1.96
N MET A 146 10.20 0.02 -2.89
CA MET A 146 9.27 -0.58 -3.81
C MET A 146 9.96 -1.68 -4.65
N SER A 147 11.18 -1.42 -5.15
CA SER A 147 11.96 -2.40 -5.94
C SER A 147 12.50 -3.57 -5.12
N GLY A 148 12.81 -3.35 -3.84
CA GLY A 148 13.14 -4.43 -2.90
C GLY A 148 11.95 -5.36 -2.68
N LEU A 149 10.79 -4.80 -2.35
CA LEU A 149 9.56 -5.57 -2.07
C LEU A 149 9.04 -6.33 -3.29
N GLN A 150 9.15 -5.76 -4.50
CA GLN A 150 8.73 -6.43 -5.73
C GLN A 150 9.50 -7.70 -6.09
N ARG A 151 10.70 -7.87 -5.53
CA ARG A 151 11.54 -9.04 -5.80
C ARG A 151 11.14 -10.26 -4.98
N LEU A 152 10.26 -10.09 -4.00
CA LEU A 152 9.72 -11.18 -3.22
C LEU A 152 8.77 -12.01 -4.11
N ASP A 153 8.97 -13.33 -4.15
CA ASP A 153 8.37 -14.24 -5.15
C ASP A 153 6.83 -14.16 -5.24
N SER A 154 6.17 -13.81 -4.13
CA SER A 154 4.72 -13.66 -4.08
C SER A 154 4.26 -12.22 -3.90
N PHE A 155 5.14 -11.23 -3.72
CA PHE A 155 4.75 -9.85 -3.36
C PHE A 155 4.86 -8.90 -4.56
N GLY A 156 3.83 -8.92 -5.42
CA GLY A 156 3.80 -8.12 -6.64
C GLY A 156 3.80 -6.60 -6.43
N ARG A 157 3.91 -5.84 -7.54
CA ARG A 157 4.02 -4.37 -7.53
C ARG A 157 2.95 -3.63 -6.73
N ILE A 158 1.70 -4.06 -6.85
CA ILE A 158 0.57 -3.40 -6.16
C ILE A 158 0.69 -3.64 -4.65
N ALA A 159 0.91 -4.90 -4.24
CA ALA A 159 1.16 -5.25 -2.85
C ALA A 159 2.35 -4.48 -2.26
N ALA A 160 3.42 -4.27 -3.03
CA ALA A 160 4.56 -3.45 -2.61
C ALA A 160 4.16 -1.99 -2.35
N PHE A 161 3.37 -1.38 -3.25
CA PHE A 161 2.89 0.00 -3.06
C PHE A 161 1.96 0.12 -1.84
N ASP A 162 1.00 -0.80 -1.71
CA ASP A 162 0.07 -0.88 -0.57
C ASP A 162 0.84 -1.10 0.75
N TYR A 163 1.89 -1.93 0.76
CA TYR A 163 2.70 -2.13 1.97
C TYR A 163 3.48 -0.89 2.36
N LEU A 164 4.01 -0.14 1.39
CA LEU A 164 4.66 1.13 1.68
C LEU A 164 3.67 2.17 2.22
N GLU A 165 2.42 2.18 1.76
CA GLU A 165 1.36 2.98 2.38
C GLU A 165 1.20 2.61 3.86
N VAL A 166 1.13 1.31 4.17
CA VAL A 166 1.01 0.80 5.53
C VAL A 166 2.20 1.24 6.38
N LEU A 167 3.44 1.04 5.92
CA LEU A 167 4.64 1.53 6.61
C LEU A 167 4.58 3.03 6.88
N ILE A 168 4.16 3.82 5.90
CA ILE A 168 4.07 5.27 6.03
C ILE A 168 3.01 5.67 7.07
N ARG A 169 1.79 5.14 6.96
CA ARG A 169 0.63 5.61 7.73
C ARG A 169 0.46 4.88 9.07
N ALA A 170 0.59 3.56 9.10
CA ALA A 170 0.42 2.77 10.32
C ALA A 170 1.65 2.83 11.24
N HIS A 171 2.85 2.88 10.67
CA HIS A 171 4.12 2.87 11.42
C HIS A 171 4.79 4.26 11.51
N ASN A 172 4.11 5.30 11.02
CA ASN A 172 4.55 6.70 11.05
C ASN A 172 5.87 6.96 10.28
N HIS A 173 6.05 6.37 9.10
CA HIS A 173 7.19 6.64 8.22
C HIS A 173 6.91 7.70 7.15
N ASP A 174 6.16 8.76 7.47
CA ASP A 174 5.78 9.87 6.55
C ASP A 174 6.94 10.44 5.72
N TRP A 175 8.16 10.40 6.26
CA TRP A 175 9.37 10.84 5.57
C TRP A 175 9.66 10.05 4.29
N MET A 176 9.15 8.83 4.16
CA MET A 176 9.31 7.94 3.00
C MET A 176 8.31 8.26 1.89
N THR A 177 7.27 9.07 2.15
CA THR A 177 6.31 9.49 1.14
C THR A 177 7.04 10.18 -0.03
N PRO A 178 6.84 9.72 -1.29
CA PRO A 178 7.47 10.35 -2.44
C PRO A 178 6.92 11.76 -2.63
N ASP A 179 7.68 12.62 -3.32
CA ASP A 179 7.28 14.02 -3.51
C ASP A 179 6.07 14.15 -4.44
N GLN A 180 5.91 13.17 -5.34
CA GLN A 180 4.80 13.09 -6.29
C GLN A 180 4.42 11.65 -6.58
N LEU A 181 3.13 11.44 -6.91
CA LEU A 181 2.65 10.21 -7.52
C LEU A 181 3.19 10.10 -8.95
N ARG A 182 3.97 9.06 -9.23
CA ARG A 182 4.62 8.87 -10.54
C ARG A 182 3.83 7.88 -11.39
N LEU A 183 3.92 8.03 -12.72
CA LEU A 183 3.34 7.05 -13.66
C LEU A 183 3.81 5.62 -13.38
N SER A 184 5.07 5.46 -12.94
CA SER A 184 5.61 4.16 -12.55
C SER A 184 4.79 3.52 -11.41
N HIS A 185 4.26 4.30 -10.46
CA HIS A 185 3.47 3.80 -9.34
C HIS A 185 2.12 3.25 -9.81
N ILE A 186 1.51 3.86 -10.82
CA ILE A 186 0.18 3.48 -11.34
C ILE A 186 0.20 2.57 -12.58
N LYS A 187 1.38 2.16 -13.07
CA LYS A 187 1.53 1.42 -14.35
C LYS A 187 0.99 -0.03 -14.31
N THR A 188 0.25 -0.41 -13.28
CA THR A 188 -0.26 -1.76 -13.07
C THR A 188 -1.74 -1.85 -13.40
N SER A 189 -2.18 -3.04 -13.84
CA SER A 189 -3.57 -3.50 -13.97
C SER A 189 -4.66 -2.40 -14.10
N LYS A 190 -5.47 -2.19 -13.04
CA LYS A 190 -6.61 -1.30 -12.93
C LYS A 190 -6.25 0.20 -12.88
N PRO A 191 -5.30 0.68 -12.05
CA PRO A 191 -5.01 2.12 -11.97
C PRO A 191 -4.48 2.65 -13.31
N LYS A 192 -3.70 1.86 -14.05
CA LYS A 192 -3.31 2.17 -15.43
C LYS A 192 -4.53 2.32 -16.33
N GLN A 193 -5.38 1.29 -16.38
CA GLN A 193 -6.55 1.28 -17.26
C GLN A 193 -7.47 2.47 -16.98
N MET A 194 -7.70 2.77 -15.70
CA MET A 194 -8.56 3.87 -15.31
C MET A 194 -7.95 5.23 -15.66
N PHE A 195 -6.65 5.42 -15.39
CA PHE A 195 -5.94 6.63 -15.80
C PHE A 195 -6.07 6.87 -17.32
N GLU A 196 -5.77 5.85 -18.13
CA GLU A 196 -5.83 5.95 -19.60
C GLU A 196 -7.27 6.22 -20.08
N LYS A 197 -8.28 5.70 -19.38
CA LYS A 197 -9.71 5.93 -19.68
C LYS A 197 -10.16 7.36 -19.33
N ILE A 198 -9.67 7.92 -18.23
CA ILE A 198 -10.02 9.28 -17.77
C ILE A 198 -9.39 10.35 -18.67
N TYR A 199 -8.10 10.17 -19.00
CA TYR A 199 -7.29 11.19 -19.67
C TYR A 199 -7.09 10.96 -21.17
N ASP A 200 -7.60 9.85 -21.71
CA ASP A 200 -7.39 9.42 -23.11
C ASP A 200 -5.91 9.50 -23.53
N THR A 201 -5.02 9.19 -22.59
CA THR A 201 -3.57 9.34 -22.72
C THR A 201 -2.89 8.12 -22.12
N SER A 202 -1.98 7.50 -22.89
CA SER A 202 -1.20 6.34 -22.43
C SER A 202 -0.26 6.70 -21.28
N VAL A 203 -0.12 5.82 -20.28
CA VAL A 203 0.87 5.98 -19.19
C VAL A 203 2.32 5.87 -19.68
N ASP A 204 2.54 5.45 -20.94
CA ASP A 204 3.86 5.44 -21.57
C ASP A 204 4.21 6.79 -22.23
N ASP A 205 3.26 7.73 -22.30
CA ASP A 205 3.50 9.08 -22.80
C ASP A 205 4.14 9.96 -21.72
N ALA A 206 5.20 10.70 -22.07
CA ALA A 206 5.84 11.65 -21.16
C ALA A 206 4.88 12.77 -20.70
N ALA A 207 3.90 13.13 -21.54
CA ALA A 207 2.88 14.10 -21.18
C ALA A 207 1.91 13.59 -20.09
N ALA A 208 1.77 12.28 -19.93
CA ALA A 208 0.83 11.69 -18.97
C ALA A 208 1.13 12.09 -17.52
N GLN A 209 2.41 12.29 -17.17
CA GLN A 209 2.80 12.68 -15.81
C GLN A 209 2.18 14.03 -15.42
N GLN A 210 1.99 14.95 -16.38
CA GLN A 210 1.39 16.25 -16.12
C GLN A 210 -0.05 16.13 -15.60
N HIS A 211 -0.80 15.11 -16.01
CA HIS A 211 -2.15 14.86 -15.51
C HIS A 211 -2.14 14.43 -14.04
N LEU A 212 -1.23 13.53 -13.65
CA LEU A 212 -1.05 13.15 -12.24
C LEU A 212 -0.60 14.34 -11.40
N ASP A 213 0.34 15.14 -11.89
CA ASP A 213 0.82 16.32 -11.18
C ASP A 213 -0.30 17.35 -10.97
N ASN A 214 -1.19 17.50 -11.95
CA ASN A 214 -2.35 18.40 -11.86
C ASN A 214 -3.38 17.87 -10.86
N LEU A 215 -3.64 16.56 -10.88
CA LEU A 215 -4.58 15.91 -9.97
C LEU A 215 -4.08 15.96 -8.52
N GLN A 216 -2.80 15.67 -8.29
CA GLN A 216 -2.17 15.82 -6.97
C GLN A 216 -2.21 17.27 -6.49
N ARG A 217 -1.91 18.24 -7.37
CA ARG A 217 -1.98 19.66 -7.02
C ARG A 217 -3.39 20.08 -6.64
N TRP A 218 -4.39 19.64 -7.40
CA TRP A 218 -5.79 19.87 -7.08
C TRP A 218 -6.16 19.28 -5.70
N ALA A 219 -5.81 18.02 -5.44
CA ALA A 219 -6.06 17.37 -4.16
C ALA A 219 -5.43 18.14 -2.97
N GLN A 220 -4.20 18.62 -3.13
CA GLN A 220 -3.51 19.35 -2.06
C GLN A 220 -4.03 20.78 -1.87
N LEU A 221 -4.26 21.52 -2.95
CA LEU A 221 -4.60 22.94 -2.88
C LEU A 221 -6.09 23.19 -2.67
N GLU A 222 -6.94 22.38 -3.29
CA GLU A 222 -8.39 22.59 -3.28
C GLU A 222 -9.09 21.70 -2.26
N GLN A 223 -8.65 20.45 -2.11
CA GLN A 223 -9.22 19.51 -1.12
C GLN A 223 -8.47 19.53 0.23
N GLY A 224 -7.37 20.27 0.33
CA GLY A 224 -6.58 20.40 1.56
C GLY A 224 -5.89 19.11 2.01
N MET A 225 -5.73 18.13 1.11
CA MET A 225 -5.09 16.86 1.40
C MET A 225 -3.60 17.06 1.70
N SER A 226 -3.08 16.34 2.70
CA SER A 226 -1.64 16.23 2.89
C SER A 226 -0.97 15.54 1.69
N ARG A 227 0.36 15.62 1.60
CA ARG A 227 1.10 14.92 0.54
C ARG A 227 0.86 13.42 0.57
N THR A 228 0.88 12.83 1.77
CA THR A 228 0.64 11.41 1.98
C THR A 228 -0.77 11.02 1.55
N GLU A 229 -1.77 11.84 1.86
CA GLU A 229 -3.14 11.62 1.39
C GLU A 229 -3.21 11.68 -0.13
N ALA A 230 -2.71 12.75 -0.75
CA ALA A 230 -2.79 12.92 -2.19
C ALA A 230 -2.12 11.77 -2.96
N VAL A 231 -0.95 11.27 -2.53
CA VAL A 231 -0.26 10.16 -3.23
C VAL A 231 -1.07 8.86 -3.18
N PHE A 232 -1.45 8.39 -1.99
CA PHE A 232 -2.06 7.06 -1.84
C PHE A 232 -3.56 7.05 -2.11
N ASP A 233 -4.27 8.13 -1.77
CA ASP A 233 -5.72 8.18 -1.93
C ASP A 233 -6.11 8.36 -3.39
N ILE A 234 -5.33 9.14 -4.18
CA ILE A 234 -5.54 9.23 -5.63
C ILE A 234 -5.29 7.87 -6.29
N GLU A 235 -4.21 7.18 -5.93
CA GLU A 235 -3.90 5.86 -6.46
C GLU A 235 -5.01 4.85 -6.12
N SER A 236 -5.44 4.82 -4.86
CA SER A 236 -6.53 3.95 -4.41
C SER A 236 -7.85 4.27 -5.12
N CYS A 237 -8.13 5.54 -5.40
CA CYS A 237 -9.29 5.94 -6.19
C CYS A 237 -9.18 5.45 -7.64
N LEU A 238 -8.01 5.55 -8.28
CA LEU A 238 -7.78 5.00 -9.62
C LEU A 238 -7.99 3.48 -9.65
N CYS A 239 -7.61 2.78 -8.57
CA CYS A 239 -7.81 1.34 -8.43
C CYS A 239 -9.27 0.91 -8.31
N THR A 240 -10.12 1.73 -7.68
CA THR A 240 -11.48 1.35 -7.26
C THR A 240 -12.59 1.96 -8.12
N PHE A 241 -12.31 3.04 -8.84
CA PHE A 241 -13.34 3.87 -9.48
C PHE A 241 -14.30 3.09 -10.38
N GLU A 242 -13.81 2.17 -11.22
CA GLU A 242 -14.68 1.38 -12.09
C GLU A 242 -15.59 0.43 -11.31
N SER A 243 -15.04 -0.24 -10.30
CA SER A 243 -15.80 -1.19 -9.49
C SER A 243 -16.88 -0.47 -8.67
N ASP A 244 -16.55 0.66 -8.06
CA ASP A 244 -17.51 1.45 -7.27
C ASP A 244 -18.58 2.10 -8.17
N LEU A 245 -18.24 2.45 -9.42
CA LEU A 245 -19.19 2.88 -10.45
C LEU A 245 -20.21 1.77 -10.76
N ASP A 246 -19.74 0.53 -10.95
CA ASP A 246 -20.59 -0.62 -11.28
C ASP A 246 -21.46 -1.06 -10.09
N ASP A 247 -20.95 -0.90 -8.86
CA ASP A 247 -21.64 -1.24 -7.61
C ASP A 247 -22.65 -0.17 -7.13
N GLY A 248 -22.88 0.87 -7.95
CA GLY A 248 -23.99 1.80 -7.78
C GLY A 248 -23.63 3.14 -7.16
N TRP A 249 -22.35 3.56 -7.15
CA TRP A 249 -22.04 4.98 -7.01
C TRP A 249 -22.77 5.74 -8.12
N SER A 250 -23.72 6.60 -7.75
CA SER A 250 -24.50 7.38 -8.69
C SER A 250 -24.14 8.86 -8.55
N ARG A 251 -24.08 9.59 -9.67
CA ARG A 251 -23.81 11.04 -9.67
C ARG A 251 -24.79 11.85 -8.80
N SER A 252 -25.94 11.28 -8.42
CA SER A 252 -26.91 11.88 -7.49
C SER A 252 -26.47 11.89 -6.04
N ASP A 253 -25.45 11.11 -5.66
CA ASP A 253 -24.95 11.02 -4.29
C ASP A 253 -23.96 12.15 -3.95
N CYS A 254 -23.61 13.00 -4.93
CA CYS A 254 -22.68 14.14 -4.78
C CYS A 254 -23.37 15.52 -4.76
N VAL A 255 -24.71 15.60 -4.72
CA VAL A 255 -25.48 16.86 -4.79
C VAL A 255 -26.20 17.17 -3.48
#